data_AF-A0A8H7U3B7-F1
#
_entry.id   AF-A0A8H7U3B7-F1
#
_cell.length_a   1.000
_cell.length_b   1.000
_cell.length_c   1.000
_cell.angle_alpha   90.00
_cell.angle_beta   90.00
_cell.angle_gamma   90.00
#
_symmetry.space_group_name_H-M   'P 1'
#
loop_
_entity.id
_entity.type
_entity.pdbx_description
1 polymer ?
#
loop_
_entity_poly.entity_id
_entity_poly.type
_entity_poly.pdbx_seq_one_letter_code
_entity_poly.pdbx_strand_id
1 'polypeptide(L)'
;MYDHTKRVEDWIALLSIASRYMFDGILSRAIREIELQHSSIDPVKRIVLAVKHDIPQWLKPAYSELCLRDRALSSHEAGSLGLPTAIRLAEAREKMLLKRIARLNQPVSKIECPKGKEGCRCCEHARQREVTKSTTAEEEKQLAERVVEDVFGF
;
A
#
# COMPACT_ATOMS: atom_id res chain seq x y z
N MET A 1 30.32 0.22 -25.62
CA MET A 1 29.24 1.15 -25.24
C MET A 1 28.68 0.61 -23.93
N TYR A 2 29.18 1.10 -22.79
CA TYR A 2 28.79 0.55 -21.48
C TYR A 2 27.44 1.15 -21.08
N ASP A 3 26.39 0.34 -21.18
CA ASP A 3 25.12 0.62 -20.55
C ASP A 3 25.32 0.52 -19.03
N HIS A 4 25.61 1.65 -18.40
CA HIS A 4 25.66 1.76 -16.95
C HIS A 4 24.23 1.91 -16.45
N THR A 5 23.46 0.84 -16.46
CA THR A 5 22.21 0.76 -15.71
C THR A 5 22.55 0.95 -14.24
N LYS A 6 22.33 2.17 -13.74
CA LYS A 6 22.63 2.53 -12.36
C LYS A 6 21.64 1.84 -11.45
N ARG A 7 22.17 1.18 -10.42
CA ARG A 7 21.34 0.49 -9.43
C ARG A 7 20.61 1.50 -8.57
N VAL A 8 19.49 1.07 -8.00
CA VAL A 8 18.72 1.89 -7.06
C VAL A 8 19.58 2.38 -5.89
N GLU A 9 20.50 1.55 -5.41
CA GLU A 9 21.43 1.93 -4.33
C GLU A 9 22.30 3.15 -4.69
N ASP A 10 22.75 3.24 -5.96
CA ASP A 10 23.56 4.37 -6.43
C ASP A 10 22.74 5.67 -6.43
N TRP A 11 21.47 5.59 -6.84
CA TRP A 11 20.57 6.72 -6.82
C TRP A 11 20.23 7.17 -5.40
N ILE A 12 20.09 6.24 -4.45
CA ILE A 12 19.89 6.57 -3.02
C ILE A 12 21.13 7.28 -2.44
N ALA A 13 22.33 6.84 -2.83
CA ALA A 13 23.56 7.52 -2.43
C ALA A 13 23.64 8.93 -3.03
N LEU A 14 23.32 9.09 -4.32
CA LEU A 14 23.26 10.39 -4.99
C LEU A 14 22.19 11.31 -4.38
N LEU A 15 21.02 10.79 -4.04
CA LEU A 15 19.97 11.52 -3.33
C LEU A 15 20.51 12.08 -2.00
N SER A 16 21.20 11.24 -1.23
CA SER A 16 21.77 11.62 0.05
C SER A 16 22.84 12.71 -0.07
N ILE A 17 23.70 12.63 -1.09
CA ILE A 17 24.74 13.63 -1.37
C ILE A 17 24.09 14.93 -1.87
N ALA A 18 23.22 14.85 -2.87
CA ALA A 18 22.58 16.02 -3.46
C ALA A 18 21.74 16.80 -2.42
N SER A 19 21.03 16.09 -1.54
CA SER A 19 20.27 16.69 -0.43
C SER A 19 21.18 17.40 0.56
N ARG A 20 22.34 16.83 0.89
CA ARG A 20 23.31 17.42 1.82
C ARG A 20 23.97 18.69 1.27
N TYR A 21 24.28 18.71 -0.03
CA TYR A 21 24.99 19.81 -0.68
C TYR A 21 24.09 20.76 -1.47
N MET A 22 22.76 20.60 -1.36
CA MET A 22 21.75 21.43 -2.03
C MET A 22 21.92 21.46 -3.57
N PHE A 23 22.20 20.31 -4.16
CA PHE A 23 22.28 20.15 -5.61
C PHE A 23 20.91 19.78 -6.20
N ASP A 24 20.03 20.77 -6.35
CA ASP A 24 18.63 20.56 -6.71
C ASP A 24 18.41 19.79 -8.03
N GLY A 25 19.26 20.05 -9.03
CA GLY A 25 19.20 19.34 -10.32
C GLY A 25 19.51 17.85 -10.20
N ILE A 26 20.51 17.50 -9.39
CA ILE A 26 20.88 16.10 -9.13
C ILE A 26 19.84 15.45 -8.22
N LEU A 27 19.35 16.18 -7.22
CA LEU A 27 18.30 15.73 -6.31
C LEU A 27 17.05 15.35 -7.09
N SER A 28 16.56 16.25 -7.95
CA SER A 28 15.39 16.02 -8.81
C SER A 28 15.58 14.83 -9.73
N ARG A 29 16.78 14.67 -10.30
CA ARG A 29 17.12 13.52 -11.15
C ARG A 29 17.08 12.21 -10.35
N ALA A 30 17.67 12.20 -9.16
CA ALA A 30 17.70 11.02 -8.30
C ALA A 30 16.28 10.61 -7.84
N ILE A 31 15.43 11.59 -7.48
CA ILE A 31 14.02 11.34 -7.14
C ILE A 31 13.31 10.64 -8.28
N ARG A 32 13.39 11.19 -9.50
CA ARG A 32 12.73 10.62 -10.69
C ARG A 32 13.21 9.19 -10.98
N GLU A 33 14.51 8.94 -10.89
CA GLU A 33 15.08 7.62 -11.19
C GLU A 33 14.71 6.58 -10.11
N ILE A 34 14.59 6.99 -8.86
CA ILE A 34 14.08 6.15 -7.77
C ILE A 34 12.59 5.85 -7.97
N GLU A 35 11.79 6.82 -8.39
CA GLU A 35 10.35 6.62 -8.68
C GLU A 35 10.12 5.61 -9.80
N LEU A 36 10.93 5.66 -10.86
CA LEU A 36 10.87 4.67 -11.95
C LEU A 36 11.17 3.24 -11.46
N GLN A 37 11.95 3.11 -10.38
CA GLN A 37 12.38 1.84 -9.81
C GLN A 37 11.72 1.56 -8.46
N HIS A 38 10.61 2.23 -8.13
CA HIS A 38 10.01 2.20 -6.79
C HIS A 38 9.73 0.78 -6.30
N SER A 39 9.25 -0.11 -7.17
CA SER A 39 8.95 -1.53 -6.87
C SER A 39 10.16 -2.33 -6.37
N SER A 40 11.38 -1.85 -6.60
CA SER A 40 12.63 -2.47 -6.13
C SER A 40 13.03 -2.04 -4.72
N ILE A 41 12.36 -1.03 -4.14
CA ILE A 41 12.63 -0.50 -2.81
C ILE A 41 11.53 -0.94 -1.85
N ASP A 42 11.92 -1.56 -0.75
CA ASP A 42 10.98 -1.88 0.33
C ASP A 42 10.23 -0.60 0.79
N PRO A 43 8.89 -0.66 0.93
CA PRO A 43 8.08 0.51 1.25
C PRO A 43 8.48 1.21 2.56
N VAL A 44 8.96 0.48 3.57
CA VAL A 44 9.45 1.06 4.83
C VAL A 44 10.67 1.92 4.55
N LYS A 45 11.62 1.41 3.76
CA LYS A 45 12.81 2.17 3.35
C LYS A 45 12.41 3.40 2.53
N ARG A 46 11.39 3.29 1.68
CA ARG A 46 10.87 4.42 0.88
C ARG A 46 10.32 5.53 1.76
N ILE A 47 9.54 5.19 2.80
CA ILE A 47 9.02 6.17 3.78
C ILE A 47 10.17 6.83 4.54
N VAL A 48 11.15 6.05 5.00
CA VAL A 48 12.31 6.60 5.72
C VAL A 48 13.08 7.58 4.84
N LEU A 49 13.32 7.24 3.58
CA LEU A 49 13.99 8.14 2.63
C LEU A 49 13.16 9.40 2.35
N ALA A 50 11.85 9.23 2.18
CA ALA A 50 10.92 10.32 1.92
C ALA A 50 10.89 11.33 3.06
N VAL A 51 10.76 10.87 4.31
CA VAL A 51 10.80 11.74 5.49
C VAL A 51 12.17 12.40 5.65
N LYS A 52 13.26 11.65 5.43
CA LYS A 52 14.63 12.16 5.59
C LYS A 52 14.99 13.25 4.58
N HIS A 53 14.49 13.16 3.36
CA HIS A 53 14.83 14.06 2.25
C HIS A 53 13.69 15.01 1.86
N ASP A 54 12.62 15.06 2.65
CA ASP A 54 11.43 15.89 2.42
C ASP A 54 10.77 15.66 1.05
N ILE A 55 10.42 14.39 0.77
CA ILE A 55 9.83 13.93 -0.49
C ILE A 55 8.39 13.43 -0.22
N PRO A 56 7.41 14.32 0.02
CA PRO A 56 6.08 13.94 0.48
C PRO A 56 5.31 13.06 -0.51
N GLN A 57 5.59 13.18 -1.81
CA GLN A 57 4.91 12.41 -2.86
C GLN A 57 5.14 10.89 -2.76
N TRP A 58 6.18 10.45 -2.05
CA TRP A 58 6.46 9.03 -1.83
C TRP A 58 5.68 8.42 -0.66
N LEU A 59 5.17 9.25 0.25
CA LEU A 59 4.59 8.80 1.51
C LEU A 59 3.27 8.06 1.29
N LYS A 60 2.30 8.72 0.65
CA LYS A 60 0.98 8.13 0.38
C LYS A 60 1.05 6.78 -0.35
N PRO A 61 1.77 6.63 -1.49
CA PRO A 61 1.84 5.35 -2.18
C PRO A 61 2.56 4.29 -1.33
N ALA A 62 3.62 4.64 -0.58
CA ALA A 62 4.33 3.68 0.26
C ALA A 62 3.49 3.21 1.47
N TYR A 63 2.73 4.10 2.11
CA TYR A 63 1.80 3.71 3.17
C TYR A 63 0.68 2.81 2.65
N SER A 64 0.16 3.11 1.46
CA SER A 64 -0.89 2.29 0.83
C SER A 64 -0.37 0.88 0.51
N GLU A 65 0.85 0.80 -0.04
CA GLU A 65 1.55 -0.47 -0.29
C GLU A 65 1.77 -1.26 1.02
N LEU A 66 2.16 -0.59 2.11
CA LEU A 66 2.26 -1.22 3.43
C LEU A 66 0.92 -1.65 4.01
N CYS A 67 -0.19 -0.99 3.68
CA CYS A 67 -1.50 -1.42 4.14
C CYS A 67 -2.00 -2.68 3.42
N LEU A 68 -1.67 -2.81 2.13
CA LEU A 68 -2.03 -3.98 1.29
C LEU A 68 -1.16 -5.20 1.57
N ARG A 69 0.04 -5.00 2.12
CA ARG A 69 1.01 -6.06 2.39
C ARG A 69 0.44 -7.11 3.36
N ASP A 70 0.56 -8.39 3.01
CA ASP A 70 0.05 -9.50 3.85
C ASP A 70 0.79 -9.61 5.19
N ARG A 71 2.11 -9.39 5.21
CA ARG A 71 2.92 -9.46 6.42
C ARG A 71 2.70 -8.24 7.33
N ALA A 72 2.54 -8.49 8.62
CA ALA A 72 2.49 -7.48 9.67
C ALA A 72 3.77 -6.63 9.73
N LEU A 73 3.69 -5.50 10.41
CA LEU A 73 4.85 -4.65 10.69
C LEU A 73 5.72 -5.32 11.76
N SER A 74 7.02 -5.49 11.49
CA SER A 74 7.96 -6.00 12.50
C SER A 74 8.39 -4.90 13.46
N SER A 75 8.87 -5.27 14.66
CA SER A 75 9.40 -4.31 15.63
C SER A 75 10.56 -3.47 15.08
N HIS A 76 11.39 -4.05 14.21
CA HIS A 76 12.48 -3.34 13.55
C HIS A 76 11.95 -2.28 12.56
N GLU A 77 10.94 -2.63 11.77
CA GLU A 77 10.29 -1.69 10.86
C GLU A 77 9.58 -0.57 11.62
N ALA A 78 8.88 -0.91 12.70
CA ALA A 78 8.24 0.07 13.57
C ALA A 78 9.26 1.05 14.18
N GLY A 79 10.41 0.54 14.63
CA GLY A 79 11.53 1.39 15.09
C GLY A 79 12.08 2.31 14.00
N SER A 80 12.16 1.82 12.76
CA SER A 80 12.65 2.60 11.61
C SER A 80 11.68 3.70 11.17
N LEU A 81 10.37 3.44 11.22
CA LEU A 81 9.32 4.42 10.87
C LEU A 81 9.10 5.48 11.96
N GLY A 82 9.48 5.16 13.19
CA GLY A 82 9.11 5.92 14.37
C GLY A 82 7.73 5.52 14.91
N LEU A 83 7.59 5.57 16.23
CA LEU A 83 6.38 5.13 16.93
C LEU A 83 5.09 5.80 16.43
N PRO A 84 5.02 7.13 16.22
CA PRO A 84 3.78 7.77 15.76
C PRO A 84 3.32 7.25 14.39
N THR A 85 4.25 7.11 13.45
CA THR A 85 3.99 6.58 12.10
C THR A 85 3.57 5.12 12.15
N ALA A 86 4.23 4.31 12.97
CA ALA A 86 3.90 2.90 13.14
C ALA A 86 2.49 2.70 13.72
N ILE A 87 2.08 3.51 14.70
CA ILE A 87 0.73 3.46 15.28
C ILE A 87 -0.32 3.84 14.24
N ARG A 88 -0.13 4.95 13.51
CA ARG A 88 -1.06 5.36 12.44
C ARG A 88 -1.16 4.30 11.34
N LEU A 89 -0.04 3.68 10.97
CA LEU A 89 -0.06 2.61 9.99
C LEU A 89 -0.81 1.36 10.49
N ALA A 90 -0.67 1.03 11.78
CA ALA A 90 -1.44 -0.05 12.39
C ALA A 90 -2.95 0.25 12.39
N GLU A 91 -3.34 1.49 12.73
CA GLU A 91 -4.73 1.96 12.66
C GLU A 91 -5.30 1.85 11.23
N ALA A 92 -4.55 2.29 10.23
CA ALA A 92 -4.95 2.19 8.82
C ALA A 92 -5.18 0.72 8.40
N ARG A 93 -4.27 -0.18 8.80
CA ARG A 93 -4.41 -1.62 8.55
C ARG A 93 -5.62 -2.23 9.24
N GLU A 94 -5.90 -1.82 10.48
CA GLU A 94 -7.07 -2.28 11.23
C GLU A 94 -8.38 -1.80 10.58
N LYS A 95 -8.45 -0.53 10.18
CA LYS A 95 -9.59 0.01 9.41
C LYS A 95 -9.85 -0.79 8.13
N MET A 96 -8.79 -1.16 7.41
CA MET A 96 -8.91 -2.03 6.23
C MET A 96 -9.42 -3.42 6.56
N LEU A 97 -8.88 -4.05 7.61
CA LEU A 97 -9.30 -5.37 8.06
C LEU A 97 -10.79 -5.38 8.46
N LEU A 98 -11.23 -4.39 9.24
CA LEU A 98 -12.62 -4.24 9.63
C LEU A 98 -13.55 -4.09 8.42
N LYS A 99 -13.15 -3.33 7.40
CA LYS A 99 -13.91 -3.23 6.15
C LYS A 99 -13.96 -4.56 5.40
N ARG A 100 -12.87 -5.34 5.39
CA ARG A 100 -12.84 -6.68 4.78
C ARG A 100 -13.76 -7.65 5.51
N ILE A 101 -13.69 -7.67 6.84
CA ILE A 101 -14.57 -8.48 7.71
C ILE A 101 -16.04 -8.09 7.49
N ALA A 102 -16.35 -6.79 7.46
CA ALA A 102 -17.71 -6.30 7.22
C ALA A 102 -18.26 -6.78 5.88
N ARG A 103 -17.45 -6.79 4.81
CA ARG A 103 -17.82 -7.33 3.50
C ARG A 103 -18.07 -8.83 3.55
N LEU A 104 -17.19 -9.60 4.19
CA LEU A 104 -17.36 -11.05 4.34
C LEU A 104 -18.61 -11.41 5.15
N ASN A 105 -18.99 -10.55 6.08
CA ASN A 105 -20.19 -10.68 6.90
C ASN A 105 -21.45 -10.09 6.23
N GLN A 106 -21.35 -9.52 5.03
CA GLN A 106 -22.54 -9.00 4.35
C GLN A 106 -23.51 -10.14 4.08
N PRO A 107 -24.80 -9.98 4.44
CA PRO A 107 -25.80 -10.94 4.06
C PRO A 107 -25.83 -10.98 2.54
N VAL A 108 -25.60 -12.15 1.97
CA VAL A 108 -25.83 -12.37 0.54
C VAL A 108 -27.28 -11.99 0.30
N SER A 109 -27.50 -11.01 -0.59
CA SER A 109 -28.84 -10.55 -0.97
C SER A 109 -29.72 -11.76 -1.25
N LYS A 110 -31.01 -11.73 -0.90
CA LYS A 110 -31.93 -12.85 -1.15
C LYS A 110 -31.75 -13.31 -2.60
N ILE A 111 -31.00 -14.40 -2.79
CA ILE A 111 -30.92 -15.06 -4.08
C ILE A 111 -32.30 -15.69 -4.21
N GLU A 112 -33.22 -15.00 -4.89
CA GLU A 112 -34.54 -15.52 -5.20
C GLU A 112 -34.34 -16.74 -6.09
N CYS A 113 -34.36 -17.92 -5.46
CA CYS A 113 -34.27 -19.17 -6.17
C CYS A 113 -35.50 -19.25 -7.09
N PRO A 114 -35.34 -19.44 -8.41
CA PRO A 114 -36.48 -19.63 -9.31
C PRO A 114 -37.35 -20.84 -8.92
N LYS A 115 -36.80 -21.74 -8.09
CA LYS A 115 -37.47 -22.94 -7.58
C LYS A 115 -37.98 -22.81 -6.14
N GLY A 116 -37.79 -21.66 -5.47
CA GLY A 116 -38.34 -21.38 -4.13
C GLY A 116 -37.88 -22.32 -3.00
N LYS A 117 -36.79 -23.07 -3.17
CA LYS A 117 -36.29 -24.01 -2.15
C LYS A 117 -35.08 -23.45 -1.40
N GLU A 118 -35.16 -23.44 -0.08
CA GLU A 118 -33.99 -23.23 0.79
C GLU A 118 -33.00 -24.41 0.62
N GLY A 119 -31.70 -24.15 0.58
CA GLY A 119 -30.66 -25.19 0.54
C GLY A 119 -30.40 -25.87 -0.82
N CYS A 120 -30.78 -25.26 -1.96
CA CYS A 120 -30.41 -25.79 -3.27
C CYS A 120 -28.89 -25.67 -3.54
N ARG A 121 -28.27 -26.73 -4.10
CA ARG A 121 -26.88 -26.69 -4.63
C ARG A 121 -26.64 -25.59 -5.70
N CYS A 122 -27.72 -25.14 -6.36
CA CYS A 122 -27.72 -23.99 -7.26
C CYS A 122 -27.55 -22.65 -6.56
N CYS A 123 -28.09 -22.50 -5.34
CA CYS A 123 -27.98 -21.30 -4.52
C CYS A 123 -26.66 -21.24 -3.75
N GLU A 124 -26.09 -22.37 -3.34
CA GLU A 124 -24.74 -22.41 -2.72
C GLU A 124 -23.65 -21.93 -3.67
N HIS A 125 -23.69 -22.31 -4.95
CA HIS A 125 -22.74 -21.83 -5.96
C HIS A 125 -22.94 -20.35 -6.31
N ALA A 126 -24.19 -19.85 -6.36
CA ALA A 126 -24.46 -18.43 -6.56
C ALA A 126 -23.98 -17.59 -5.35
N ARG A 127 -24.21 -18.09 -4.13
CA ARG A 127 -23.71 -17.50 -2.88
C ARG A 127 -22.18 -17.47 -2.84
N GLN A 128 -21.53 -18.56 -3.23
CA GLN A 128 -20.07 -18.60 -3.36
C GLN A 128 -19.58 -17.64 -4.44
N ARG A 129 -20.23 -17.54 -5.61
CA ARG A 129 -19.85 -16.60 -6.69
C ARG A 129 -19.98 -15.13 -6.32
N GLU A 130 -20.97 -14.75 -5.50
CA GLU A 130 -21.09 -13.37 -4.99
C GLU A 130 -20.04 -13.07 -3.92
N VAL A 131 -19.77 -14.01 -3.01
CA VAL A 131 -18.73 -13.86 -1.98
C VAL A 131 -17.31 -13.90 -2.59
N THR A 132 -17.12 -14.67 -3.66
CA THR A 132 -15.84 -14.76 -4.41
C THR A 132 -15.80 -13.83 -5.61
N LYS A 133 -16.73 -12.87 -5.77
CA LYS A 133 -16.49 -11.69 -6.62
C LYS A 133 -15.40 -10.91 -5.89
N SER A 134 -14.16 -11.38 -6.06
CA SER A 134 -12.98 -10.83 -5.43
C SER A 134 -12.99 -9.35 -5.79
N THR A 135 -12.96 -8.49 -4.78
CA THR A 135 -12.62 -7.10 -5.00
C THR A 135 -11.39 -7.05 -5.88
N THR A 136 -11.48 -6.29 -6.97
CA THR A 136 -10.36 -6.22 -7.90
C THR A 136 -9.15 -5.68 -7.14
N ALA A 137 -7.94 -6.12 -7.50
CA ALA A 137 -6.72 -5.60 -6.85
C ALA A 137 -6.67 -4.05 -6.88
N GLU A 138 -7.29 -3.46 -7.91
CA GLU A 138 -7.47 -2.02 -8.06
C GLU A 138 -8.42 -1.41 -7.03
N GLU A 139 -9.58 -2.04 -6.74
CA GLU A 139 -10.50 -1.60 -5.69
C GLU A 139 -9.88 -1.68 -4.29
N GLU A 140 -9.08 -2.72 -4.02
CA GLU A 140 -8.34 -2.84 -2.76
C GLU A 140 -7.28 -1.74 -2.65
N LYS A 141 -6.57 -1.45 -3.73
CA LYS A 141 -5.60 -0.35 -3.79
C LYS A 141 -6.26 1.02 -3.54
N GLN A 142 -7.36 1.32 -4.22
CA GLN A 142 -8.11 2.56 -4.02
C GLN A 142 -8.71 2.65 -2.60
N LEU A 143 -9.06 1.53 -1.98
CA LEU A 143 -9.47 1.52 -0.58
C LEU A 143 -8.30 1.86 0.34
N ALA A 144 -7.13 1.26 0.11
CA ALA A 144 -5.92 1.52 0.90
C ALA A 144 -5.52 3.00 0.83
N GLU A 145 -5.48 3.57 -0.37
CA GLU A 145 -5.17 4.99 -0.55
C GLU A 145 -6.14 5.91 0.21
N ARG A 146 -7.44 5.65 0.14
CA ARG A 146 -8.45 6.42 0.89
C ARG A 146 -8.32 6.30 2.41
N VAL A 147 -8.01 5.10 2.90
CA VAL A 147 -7.82 4.87 4.35
C VAL A 147 -6.54 5.56 4.82
N VAL A 148 -5.49 5.56 4.01
CA VAL A 148 -4.24 6.27 4.31
C VAL A 148 -4.47 7.78 4.32
N GLU A 149 -5.22 8.34 3.38
CA GLU A 149 -5.61 9.76 3.39
C GLU A 149 -6.34 10.14 4.69
N ASP A 150 -7.35 9.36 5.07
CA ASP A 150 -8.14 9.58 6.30
C ASP A 150 -7.27 9.58 7.57
N VAL A 151 -6.32 8.64 7.68
CA VAL A 151 -5.49 8.49 8.90
C VAL A 151 -4.34 9.50 8.95
N PHE A 152 -3.72 9.82 7.82
CA PHE A 152 -2.52 10.67 7.80
C PHE A 152 -2.81 12.14 7.49
N GLY A 153 -4.00 12.47 6.98
CA GLY A 153 -4.43 13.84 6.70
C GLY A 153 -3.68 14.48 5.53
N PHE A 154 -3.46 13.71 4.46
CA PHE A 154 -2.87 14.21 3.21
C PHE A 154 -3.80 15.18 2.46
#